data_AF-A0A7Y0S129-F1
#
_entry.id   AF-A0A7Y0S129-F1
#
_cell.length_a   1.000
_cell.length_b   1.000
_cell.length_c   1.000
_cell.angle_alpha   90.00
_cell.angle_beta   90.00
_cell.angle_gamma   90.00
#
_symmetry.space_group_name_H-M   'P 1'
#
loop_
_entity.id
_entity.type
_entity.pdbx_description
1 polymer ?
#
loop_
_entity_poly.entity_id
_entity_poly.type
_entity_poly.pdbx_seq_one_letter_code
_entity_poly.pdbx_strand_id
1 'polypeptide(L)'
;FVTIDGDDAKDFDDAVYGYQMDNGQWKLFVAIADVSHYVKPNDHLDLEAQSRATSVYFPGCVVPMLPESLSNGLCSLNPNEDRLVMVC
;
A
#
# COMPACT_ATOMS: atom_id res chain seq x y z
N PHE A 1 3.47 11.43 8.11
CA PHE A 1 2.91 10.75 6.94
C PHE A 1 1.40 10.82 7.02
N VAL A 2 0.75 10.94 5.87
CA VAL A 2 -0.71 10.85 5.70
C VAL A 2 -1.02 10.03 4.46
N THR A 3 -2.11 9.28 4.48
CA THR A 3 -2.70 8.67 3.28
C THR A 3 -3.82 9.59 2.79
N ILE A 4 -4.08 9.61 1.48
CA ILE A 4 -5.12 10.47 0.88
C ILE A 4 -5.81 9.64 -0.20
N ASP A 5 -6.95 9.07 0.16
CA ASP A 5 -7.66 8.09 -0.66
C ASP A 5 -9.14 8.45 -0.79
N GLY A 6 -9.86 7.75 -1.67
CA GLY A 6 -11.32 7.89 -1.77
C GLY A 6 -12.04 7.32 -0.54
N ASP A 7 -13.23 7.83 -0.23
CA ASP A 7 -14.00 7.46 0.98
C ASP A 7 -14.29 5.95 1.12
N ASP A 8 -14.37 5.22 -0.01
CA ASP A 8 -14.65 3.78 -0.05
C ASP A 8 -13.38 2.90 -0.03
N ALA A 9 -12.18 3.50 -0.07
CA ALA A 9 -10.91 2.78 -0.09
C ALA A 9 -10.56 2.16 1.27
N LYS A 10 -9.88 1.02 1.25
CA LYS A 10 -9.47 0.28 2.46
C LYS A 10 -8.02 -0.23 2.41
N ASP A 11 -7.46 -0.26 1.21
CA ASP A 11 -6.13 -0.65 0.81
C ASP A 11 -5.27 0.61 0.60
N PHE A 12 -4.81 1.22 1.70
CA PHE A 12 -3.97 2.41 1.64
C PHE A 12 -2.52 2.01 1.35
N ASP A 13 -2.11 2.03 0.08
CA ASP A 13 -0.80 1.53 -0.36
C ASP A 13 0.34 2.55 -0.17
N ASP A 14 0.01 3.84 -0.14
CA ASP A 14 1.00 4.92 -0.05
C ASP A 14 0.66 5.99 0.99
N ALA A 15 1.71 6.53 1.59
CA ALA A 15 1.62 7.66 2.49
C ALA A 15 2.69 8.71 2.16
N VAL A 16 2.31 9.98 2.24
CA VAL A 16 3.17 11.11 1.88
C VAL A 16 3.53 11.97 3.08
N TYR A 17 4.73 12.56 3.05
CA TYR A 17 5.14 13.60 3.97
C TYR A 17 6.12 14.54 3.28
N GLY A 18 5.85 15.83 3.30
CA GLY A 18 6.70 16.84 2.66
C GLY A 18 6.98 18.02 3.58
N TYR A 19 8.19 18.55 3.53
CA TYR A 19 8.55 19.80 4.19
C TYR A 19 9.57 20.61 3.38
N GLN A 20 9.57 21.92 3.58
CA GLN A 20 10.53 22.82 2.97
C GLN A 20 11.84 22.82 3.77
N MET A 21 12.97 22.66 3.09
CA MET A 21 14.32 22.71 3.64
C MET A 21 14.81 24.16 3.76
N ASP A 22 15.84 24.38 4.57
CA ASP A 22 16.42 25.71 4.82
C ASP A 22 16.92 26.42 3.54
N ASN A 23 17.29 25.66 2.52
CA ASN A 23 17.73 26.17 1.22
C ASN A 23 16.58 26.51 0.25
N GLY A 24 15.32 26.45 0.73
CA GLY A 24 14.12 26.73 -0.04
C GLY A 24 13.60 25.58 -0.89
N GLN A 25 14.35 24.46 -1.00
CA GLN A 25 13.90 23.25 -1.71
C GLN A 25 12.92 22.43 -0.88
N TRP A 26 12.24 21.48 -1.51
CA TRP A 26 11.34 20.56 -0.81
C TRP A 26 11.98 19.20 -0.63
N LYS A 27 11.79 18.61 0.55
CA LYS A 27 11.99 17.19 0.77
C LYS A 27 10.64 16.52 0.83
N LEU A 28 10.43 15.55 -0.06
CA LEU A 28 9.26 14.68 -0.09
C LEU A 28 9.70 13.28 0.31
N PHE A 29 8.89 12.64 1.14
CA PHE A 29 8.96 11.21 1.39
C PHE A 29 7.70 10.56 0.85
N VAL A 30 7.90 9.46 0.12
CA VAL A 30 6.83 8.57 -0.30
C VAL A 30 7.06 7.22 0.36
N ALA A 31 6.17 6.83 1.27
CA ALA A 31 6.22 5.55 1.95
C ALA A 31 5.21 4.61 1.31
N ILE A 32 5.68 3.51 0.73
CA ILE A 32 4.86 2.48 0.09
C ILE A 32 4.76 1.27 1.02
N ALA A 33 3.57 0.68 1.15
CA ALA A 33 3.34 -0.57 1.86
C ALA A 33 4.38 -1.64 1.48
N ASP A 34 5.08 -2.22 2.46
CA ASP A 34 6.08 -3.25 2.20
C ASP A 34 5.41 -4.63 1.97
N VAL A 35 4.70 -4.76 0.85
CA VAL A 35 4.02 -5.99 0.44
C VAL A 35 5.01 -7.15 0.31
N SER A 36 6.23 -6.87 -0.17
CA SER A 36 7.31 -7.86 -0.34
C SER A 36 7.80 -8.45 0.99
N HIS A 37 7.54 -7.77 2.11
CA HIS A 37 7.77 -8.33 3.44
C HIS A 37 6.88 -9.56 3.69
N TYR A 38 5.63 -9.51 3.25
CA TYR A 38 4.61 -10.52 3.53
C TYR A 38 4.43 -11.54 2.41
N VAL A 39 4.65 -11.14 1.15
CA VAL A 39 4.54 -11.99 -0.03
C VAL A 39 5.95 -12.31 -0.53
N LYS A 40 6.38 -13.56 -0.42
CA LYS A 40 7.74 -14.00 -0.78
C LYS A 40 7.75 -14.68 -2.15
N PRO A 41 8.84 -14.49 -2.93
CA PRO A 41 8.97 -15.15 -4.23
C PRO A 41 8.74 -16.67 -4.14
N ASN A 42 7.87 -17.17 -5.02
CA ASN A 42 7.44 -18.56 -5.19
C ASN A 42 6.61 -19.16 -4.04
N ASP A 43 6.11 -18.35 -3.10
CA ASP A 43 5.13 -18.83 -2.12
C ASP A 43 3.70 -18.89 -2.73
N HIS A 44 2.74 -19.42 -1.97
CA HIS A 44 1.35 -19.53 -2.46
C HIS A 44 0.68 -18.17 -2.72
N LEU A 45 1.04 -17.13 -1.97
CA LEU A 45 0.50 -15.79 -2.17
C LEU A 45 1.08 -15.15 -3.42
N ASP A 46 2.38 -15.31 -3.67
CA ASP A 46 3.06 -14.82 -4.86
C ASP A 46 2.55 -15.52 -6.12
N LEU A 47 2.42 -16.85 -6.10
CA LEU A 47 1.88 -17.59 -7.25
C LEU A 47 0.45 -17.15 -7.60
N GLU A 48 -0.40 -16.95 -6.59
CA GLU A 48 -1.76 -16.45 -6.81
C GLU A 48 -1.78 -14.99 -7.27
N ALA A 49 -0.94 -14.12 -6.68
CA ALA A 49 -0.80 -12.73 -7.08
C ALA A 49 -0.32 -12.61 -8.53
N GLN A 50 0.65 -13.43 -8.95
CA GLN A 50 1.10 -13.53 -10.34
C GLN A 50 0.00 -14.04 -11.26
N SER A 51 -0.78 -15.04 -10.84
CA SER A 51 -1.91 -15.56 -11.62
C SER A 51 -3.01 -14.52 -11.82
N ARG A 52 -3.26 -13.65 -10.84
CA ARG A 52 -4.23 -12.55 -10.93
C ARG A 52 -3.67 -11.32 -11.65
N ALA A 53 -2.35 -11.11 -11.56
CA ALA A 53 -1.57 -9.98 -12.05
C ALA A 53 -1.92 -8.61 -11.45
N THR A 54 -3.20 -8.34 -11.16
CA THR A 54 -3.67 -7.08 -10.60
C THR A 54 -5.03 -7.25 -9.91
N SER A 55 -5.41 -6.29 -9.07
CA SER A 55 -6.77 -6.19 -8.54
C SER A 55 -7.72 -5.73 -9.65
N VAL A 56 -8.91 -6.33 -9.73
CA VAL A 56 -9.92 -5.98 -10.74
C VAL A 56 -11.08 -5.24 -10.08
N TYR A 57 -11.27 -3.98 -10.48
CA TYR A 57 -12.30 -3.10 -9.91
C TYR A 57 -13.52 -3.06 -10.84
N PHE A 58 -14.64 -3.66 -10.41
CA PHE A 58 -15.94 -3.57 -11.07
C PHE A 58 -16.80 -2.49 -10.40
N PRO A 59 -17.88 -2.03 -11.04
CA PRO A 59 -18.88 -1.20 -10.37
C PRO A 59 -19.46 -1.92 -9.14
N GLY A 60 -19.13 -1.45 -7.94
CA GLY A 60 -19.65 -1.96 -6.67
C GLY A 60 -18.95 -3.20 -6.10
N CYS A 61 -17.91 -3.74 -6.73
CA CYS A 61 -17.11 -4.81 -6.13
C CYS A 61 -15.66 -4.83 -6.65
N VAL A 62 -14.77 -5.41 -5.83
CA VAL A 62 -13.35 -5.57 -6.17
C VAL A 62 -12.99 -7.04 -6.06
N VAL A 63 -12.24 -7.54 -7.04
CA VAL A 63 -11.56 -8.83 -6.95
C VAL A 63 -10.09 -8.52 -6.64
N PRO A 64 -9.66 -8.59 -5.37
CA PRO A 64 -8.33 -8.13 -4.99
C PRO A 64 -7.25 -9.11 -5.46
N MET A 65 -6.08 -8.59 -5.80
CA MET A 65 -4.89 -9.38 -6.15
C MET A 65 -4.41 -10.22 -4.96
N LEU A 66 -4.46 -9.63 -3.77
CA LEU A 66 -4.08 -10.27 -2.51
C LEU A 66 -5.31 -10.52 -1.64
N PRO A 67 -5.27 -11.45 -0.68
CA PRO A 67 -6.36 -11.62 0.27
C PRO A 67 -6.66 -10.33 1.04
N GLU A 68 -7.94 -10.01 1.27
CA GLU A 68 -8.35 -8.77 1.94
C GLU A 68 -7.72 -8.59 3.32
N SER A 69 -7.50 -9.68 4.06
CA SER A 69 -6.81 -9.65 5.36
C SER A 69 -5.38 -9.11 5.27
N LEU A 70 -4.73 -9.26 4.11
CA LEU A 70 -3.41 -8.74 3.83
C LEU A 70 -3.51 -7.32 3.24
N SER A 71 -4.28 -7.15 2.15
CA SER A 71 -4.38 -5.85 1.46
C SER A 71 -4.97 -4.76 2.34
N ASN A 72 -6.09 -5.03 3.02
CA ASN A 72 -6.80 -4.02 3.84
C ASN A 72 -6.26 -3.96 5.29
N GLY A 73 -5.41 -4.93 5.66
CA GLY A 73 -4.91 -5.09 7.02
C GLY A 73 -3.43 -4.74 7.15
N LEU A 74 -2.57 -5.75 6.98
CA LEU A 74 -1.13 -5.65 7.25
C LEU A 74 -0.35 -4.81 6.23
N CYS A 75 -0.81 -4.76 4.98
CA CYS A 75 -0.21 -3.93 3.94
C CYS A 75 -0.83 -2.52 3.92
N SER A 76 -2.12 -2.37 4.21
CA SER A 76 -2.75 -1.05 4.29
C SER A 76 -2.15 -0.21 5.42
N LEU A 77 -1.74 1.03 5.08
CA LEU A 77 -1.15 2.03 5.96
C LEU A 77 -2.20 2.68 6.88
N ASN A 78 -2.87 1.84 7.66
CA ASN A 78 -3.95 2.20 8.55
C ASN A 78 -3.52 3.26 9.60
N PRO A 79 -4.42 4.20 9.93
CA PRO A 79 -4.09 5.32 10.80
C PRO A 79 -3.82 4.86 12.24
N ASN A 80 -2.82 5.47 12.86
CA ASN A 80 -2.41 5.23 14.26
C ASN A 80 -1.93 3.80 14.56
N GLU A 81 -1.44 3.08 13.54
CA GLU A 81 -0.83 1.77 13.70
C GLU A 81 0.56 1.73 13.07
N ASP A 82 1.46 0.95 13.66
CA ASP A 82 2.78 0.72 13.06
C ASP A 82 2.62 -0.16 11.81
N ARG A 83 3.31 0.23 10.74
CA ARG A 83 3.32 -0.48 9.44
C ARG A 83 4.70 -0.48 8.81
N LEU A 84 5.02 -1.60 8.16
CA LEU A 84 6.26 -1.76 7.40
C LEU A 84 6.12 -1.08 6.05
N VAL A 85 7.11 -0.27 5.69
CA VAL A 85 7.11 0.52 4.46
C VAL A 85 8.48 0.50 3.79
N MET A 86 8.46 0.60 2.46
CA MET A 86 9.61 0.98 1.66
C MET A 86 9.50 2.47 1.36
N VAL A 87 10.53 3.26 1.72
CA VAL A 87 10.49 4.73 1.60
C VAL A 87 11.42 5.20 0.49
N CYS A 88 10.94 6.13 -0.35
CA CYS A 88 11.70 6.89 -1.33
C CYS A 88 11.80 8.37 -0.95
#